data_AF-A0A821L3L2-F1
#
_entry.id   AF-A0A821L3L2-F1
#
_cell.length_a   1.000
_cell.length_b   1.000
_cell.length_c   1.000
_cell.angle_alpha   90.00
_cell.angle_beta   90.00
_cell.angle_gamma   90.00
#
_symmetry.space_group_name_H-M   'P 1'
#
loop_
_entity.id
_entity.type
_entity.pdbx_description
1 polymer ?
#
loop_
_entity_poly.entity_id
_entity_poly.type
_entity_poly.pdbx_seq_one_letter_code
_entity_poly.pdbx_strand_id
1 'polypeptide(L)'
;GNQAYVLASASSYDEWVRNNYELQVWQAYLKTGTEQKHWAKEIIRRTRRRDDIINTRFVQKKINRLTTDITRACATISELQIQLSTYWIQTTSEIANQRLAQATANIVARKLTVEKARQTVTTGTVGTDTEDELVTGTVETTSTVAATTTTKNYAREPVERIEKYILEYIHFCTQHMKKLAQSRIQLAKVQMEEYKALEDFEQIASPAQWSIHLVLKP
;
A
#
# COMPACT_ATOMS: atom_id res chain seq x y z
N GLY A 1 11.32 6.41 2.93
CA GLY A 1 10.76 6.67 1.60
C GLY A 1 10.08 5.45 1.00
N ASN A 2 10.34 5.16 -0.27
CA ASN A 2 9.50 4.33 -1.15
C ASN A 2 9.07 2.95 -0.60
N GLN A 3 9.95 2.17 0.03
CA GLN A 3 9.60 0.82 0.51
C GLN A 3 8.44 0.83 1.52
N ALA A 4 8.38 1.83 2.42
CA ALA A 4 7.28 1.98 3.37
C ALA A 4 5.96 2.33 2.67
N TYR A 5 5.99 3.20 1.65
CA TYR A 5 4.82 3.51 0.82
C TYR A 5 4.33 2.27 0.06
N VAL A 6 5.23 1.47 -0.51
CA VAL A 6 4.86 0.23 -1.23
C VAL A 6 4.19 -0.76 -0.27
N LEU A 7 4.75 -0.98 0.93
CA LEU A 7 4.15 -1.86 1.94
C LEU A 7 2.78 -1.37 2.44
N ALA A 8 2.62 -0.06 2.66
CA ALA A 8 1.35 0.52 3.09
C ALA A 8 0.27 0.48 2.00
N SER A 9 0.61 0.90 0.78
CA SER A 9 -0.35 1.03 -0.33
C SER A 9 -0.72 -0.30 -0.99
N ALA A 10 0.14 -1.33 -0.92
CA ALA A 10 -0.10 -2.62 -1.55
C ALA A 10 -1.48 -3.20 -1.17
N SER A 11 -1.86 -3.15 0.11
CA SER A 11 -3.15 -3.66 0.59
C SER A 11 -4.36 -2.96 -0.05
N SER A 12 -4.31 -1.62 -0.19
CA SER A 12 -5.36 -0.81 -0.81
C SER A 12 -5.43 -1.00 -2.33
N TYR A 13 -4.29 -1.15 -3.01
CA TYR A 13 -4.27 -1.52 -4.43
C TYR A 13 -4.87 -2.91 -4.66
N ASP A 14 -4.53 -3.88 -3.80
CA ASP A 14 -5.01 -5.26 -3.88
C ASP A 14 -6.53 -5.36 -3.60
N GLU A 15 -7.06 -4.55 -2.68
CA GLU A 15 -8.50 -4.34 -2.50
C GLU A 15 -9.15 -3.65 -3.71
N TRP A 16 -8.57 -2.57 -4.22
CA TRP A 16 -9.08 -1.84 -5.39
C TRP A 16 -9.20 -2.75 -6.62
N VAL A 17 -8.16 -3.54 -6.94
CA VAL A 17 -8.18 -4.48 -8.07
C VAL A 17 -9.30 -5.51 -7.92
N ARG A 18 -9.45 -6.10 -6.72
CA ARG A 18 -10.51 -7.09 -6.45
C ARG A 18 -11.90 -6.49 -6.57
N ASN A 19 -12.14 -5.35 -5.94
CA ASN A 19 -13.44 -4.71 -5.91
C ASN A 19 -13.85 -4.19 -7.30
N ASN A 20 -12.89 -3.65 -8.08
CA ASN A 20 -13.11 -3.22 -9.47
C ASN A 20 -13.44 -4.40 -10.40
N TYR A 21 -12.76 -5.54 -10.23
CA TYR A 21 -13.11 -6.76 -10.97
C TYR A 21 -14.50 -7.31 -10.57
N GLU A 22 -14.82 -7.40 -9.27
CA GLU A 22 -16.16 -7.83 -8.83
C GLU A 22 -17.25 -6.88 -9.37
N LEU A 23 -17.01 -5.56 -9.36
CA LEU A 23 -17.91 -4.54 -9.91
C LEU A 23 -18.22 -4.80 -11.38
N GLN A 24 -17.20 -5.05 -12.21
CA GLN A 24 -17.38 -5.34 -13.64
C GLN A 24 -18.20 -6.64 -13.86
N VAL A 25 -17.98 -7.67 -13.04
CA VAL A 25 -18.77 -8.91 -13.08
C VAL A 25 -20.24 -8.65 -12.72
N TRP A 26 -20.53 -7.87 -11.67
CA TRP A 26 -21.91 -7.52 -11.33
C TRP A 26 -22.59 -6.61 -12.36
N GLN A 27 -21.86 -5.65 -12.95
CA GLN A 27 -22.36 -4.79 -14.03
C GLN A 27 -22.72 -5.61 -15.28
N ALA A 28 -21.84 -6.53 -15.69
CA ALA A 28 -22.12 -7.46 -16.77
C ALA A 28 -23.34 -8.36 -16.45
N TYR A 29 -23.42 -8.91 -15.24
CA TYR A 29 -24.55 -9.73 -14.81
C TYR A 29 -25.88 -8.95 -14.78
N LEU A 30 -25.87 -7.70 -14.31
CA LEU A 30 -27.02 -6.79 -14.37
C LEU A 30 -27.47 -6.60 -15.82
N LYS A 31 -26.51 -6.28 -16.71
CA LYS A 31 -26.76 -6.03 -18.14
C LYS A 31 -27.39 -7.23 -18.84
N THR A 32 -26.88 -8.44 -18.61
CA THR A 32 -27.46 -9.68 -19.14
C THR A 32 -28.85 -9.96 -18.55
N GLY A 33 -29.06 -9.65 -17.28
CA GLY A 33 -30.36 -9.75 -16.60
C GLY A 33 -31.44 -8.82 -17.18
N THR A 34 -31.12 -7.53 -17.36
CA THR A 34 -32.08 -6.48 -17.75
C THR A 34 -32.25 -6.35 -19.27
N GLU A 35 -31.16 -6.19 -20.03
CA GLU A 35 -31.23 -5.95 -21.48
C GLU A 35 -31.55 -7.24 -22.24
N GLN A 36 -30.81 -8.31 -21.98
CA GLN A 36 -30.94 -9.60 -22.68
C GLN A 36 -32.03 -10.50 -22.06
N LYS A 37 -32.70 -10.01 -21.00
CA LYS A 37 -33.72 -10.72 -20.20
C LYS A 37 -33.25 -12.11 -19.70
N HIS A 38 -31.94 -12.27 -19.53
CA HIS A 38 -31.25 -13.54 -19.25
C HIS A 38 -30.57 -13.53 -17.88
N TRP A 39 -31.36 -13.44 -16.81
CA TRP A 39 -30.87 -13.88 -15.49
C TRP A 39 -30.45 -15.35 -15.54
N ALA A 40 -29.46 -15.73 -14.74
CA ALA A 40 -28.89 -17.08 -14.79
C ALA A 40 -29.98 -18.15 -14.66
N LYS A 41 -30.12 -19.01 -15.68
CA LYS A 41 -31.24 -19.96 -15.79
C LYS A 41 -31.36 -20.89 -14.60
N GLU A 42 -30.24 -21.28 -13.97
CA GLU A 42 -30.24 -22.07 -12.74
C GLU A 42 -30.88 -21.36 -11.56
N ILE A 43 -30.72 -20.04 -11.42
CA ILE A 43 -31.29 -19.27 -10.31
C ILE A 43 -32.82 -19.24 -10.48
N ILE A 44 -33.34 -18.87 -11.65
CA ILE A 44 -34.80 -18.90 -11.94
C ILE A 44 -35.36 -20.32 -11.72
N ARG A 45 -34.65 -21.35 -12.20
CA ARG A 45 -35.07 -22.76 -12.13
C ARG A 45 -35.08 -23.30 -10.69
N ARG A 46 -34.23 -22.77 -9.80
CA ARG A 46 -34.19 -23.13 -8.37
C ARG A 46 -35.16 -22.28 -7.52
N THR A 47 -35.37 -21.00 -7.82
CA THR A 47 -36.32 -20.13 -7.07
C THR A 47 -37.78 -20.38 -7.42
N ARG A 48 -38.07 -20.98 -8.59
CA ARG A 48 -39.42 -21.15 -9.17
C ARG A 48 -40.21 -19.84 -9.38
N ARG A 49 -39.59 -18.68 -9.15
CA ARG A 49 -40.16 -17.34 -9.38
C ARG A 49 -39.12 -16.45 -10.04
N ARG A 50 -39.53 -15.82 -11.14
CA ARG A 50 -38.76 -14.83 -11.87
C ARG A 50 -39.07 -13.43 -11.31
N ASP A 51 -38.41 -13.08 -10.21
CA ASP A 51 -38.50 -11.72 -9.64
C ASP A 51 -37.30 -10.88 -10.10
N ASP A 52 -37.41 -10.37 -11.33
CA ASP A 52 -36.40 -9.53 -11.95
C ASP A 52 -36.22 -8.19 -11.21
N ILE A 53 -37.22 -7.75 -10.43
CA ILE A 53 -37.18 -6.51 -9.64
C ILE A 53 -36.31 -6.72 -8.39
N ILE A 54 -36.52 -7.80 -7.63
CA ILE A 54 -35.68 -8.15 -6.47
C ILE A 54 -34.24 -8.42 -6.92
N ASN A 55 -34.05 -9.19 -8.01
CA ASN A 55 -32.72 -9.45 -8.58
C ASN A 55 -32.01 -8.14 -8.96
N THR A 56 -32.69 -7.22 -9.67
CA THR A 56 -32.16 -5.90 -10.02
C THR A 56 -31.75 -5.10 -8.78
N ARG A 57 -32.61 -5.01 -7.76
CA ARG A 57 -32.31 -4.28 -6.51
C ARG A 57 -31.11 -4.87 -5.76
N PHE A 58 -31.01 -6.19 -5.69
CA PHE A 58 -29.89 -6.87 -5.03
C PHE A 58 -28.56 -6.62 -5.75
N VAL A 59 -28.53 -6.80 -7.08
CA VAL A 59 -27.34 -6.54 -7.89
C VAL A 59 -26.94 -5.06 -7.84
N GLN A 60 -27.91 -4.14 -7.92
CA GLN A 60 -27.64 -2.71 -7.80
C GLN A 60 -27.09 -2.34 -6.41
N LYS A 61 -27.61 -2.95 -5.33
CA LYS A 61 -27.07 -2.75 -3.97
C LYS A 61 -25.61 -3.25 -3.85
N LYS A 62 -25.28 -4.36 -4.51
CA LYS A 62 -23.91 -4.90 -4.61
C LYS A 62 -22.99 -3.98 -5.41
N ILE A 63 -23.42 -3.50 -6.57
CA ILE A 63 -22.73 -2.50 -7.40
C ILE A 63 -22.46 -1.23 -6.59
N ASN A 64 -23.49 -0.65 -5.98
CA ASN A 64 -23.36 0.59 -5.21
C ASN A 64 -22.34 0.46 -4.07
N ARG A 65 -22.37 -0.66 -3.33
CA ARG A 65 -21.37 -0.94 -2.29
C ARG A 65 -19.96 -1.02 -2.87
N LEU A 66 -19.76 -1.80 -3.94
CA LEU A 66 -18.44 -1.97 -4.55
C LEU A 66 -17.89 -0.63 -5.06
N THR A 67 -18.73 0.23 -5.65
CA THR A 67 -18.35 1.61 -6.01
C THR A 67 -17.86 2.39 -4.79
N THR A 68 -18.58 2.36 -3.65
CA THR A 68 -18.14 3.04 -2.41
C THR A 68 -16.83 2.47 -1.86
N ASP A 69 -16.68 1.14 -1.87
CA ASP A 69 -15.48 0.47 -1.38
C ASP A 69 -14.25 0.74 -2.30
N ILE A 70 -14.45 0.85 -3.62
CA ILE A 70 -13.45 1.33 -4.60
C ILE A 70 -13.08 2.80 -4.35
N THR A 71 -14.06 3.71 -4.18
CA THR A 71 -13.80 5.13 -3.92
C THR A 71 -12.96 5.32 -2.65
N ARG A 72 -13.22 4.52 -1.60
CA ARG A 72 -12.42 4.54 -0.36
C ARG A 72 -10.98 4.10 -0.63
N ALA A 73 -10.78 2.99 -1.34
CA ALA A 73 -9.44 2.50 -1.68
C ALA A 73 -8.65 3.52 -2.54
N CYS A 74 -9.30 4.18 -3.51
CA CYS A 74 -8.69 5.29 -4.26
C CYS A 74 -8.24 6.43 -3.35
N ALA A 75 -9.08 6.87 -2.41
CA ALA A 75 -8.74 7.96 -1.49
C ALA A 75 -7.53 7.60 -0.60
N THR A 76 -7.47 6.37 -0.07
CA THR A 76 -6.32 5.89 0.70
C THR A 76 -5.03 5.84 -0.14
N ILE A 77 -5.11 5.41 -1.40
CA ILE A 77 -3.97 5.40 -2.32
C ILE A 77 -3.46 6.83 -2.57
N SER A 78 -4.35 7.78 -2.86
CA SER A 78 -3.97 9.19 -3.09
C SER A 78 -3.38 9.86 -1.84
N GLU A 79 -3.92 9.59 -0.65
CA GLU A 79 -3.37 10.08 0.61
C GLU A 79 -1.94 9.59 0.83
N LEU A 80 -1.68 8.29 0.63
CA LEU A 80 -0.32 7.72 0.73
C LEU A 80 0.64 8.33 -0.31
N GLN A 81 0.16 8.70 -1.50
CA GLN A 81 0.96 9.40 -2.52
C GLN A 81 1.33 10.83 -2.11
N ILE A 82 0.40 11.56 -1.47
CA ILE A 82 0.64 12.90 -0.92
C ILE A 82 1.67 12.82 0.22
N GLN A 83 1.54 11.83 1.12
CA GLN A 83 2.50 11.60 2.21
C GLN A 83 3.90 11.27 1.68
N LEU A 84 4.03 10.39 0.68
CA LEU A 84 5.32 10.08 0.05
C LEU A 84 5.94 11.31 -0.62
N SER A 85 5.14 12.12 -1.29
CA SER A 85 5.59 13.36 -1.95
C SER A 85 6.11 14.37 -0.93
N THR A 86 5.37 14.56 0.17
CA THR A 86 5.75 15.46 1.28
C THR A 86 7.05 15.01 1.93
N TYR A 87 7.21 13.70 2.18
CA TYR A 87 8.45 13.12 2.71
C TYR A 87 9.67 13.41 1.81
N TRP A 88 9.53 13.29 0.49
CA TRP A 88 10.62 13.59 -0.44
C TRP A 88 10.98 15.09 -0.48
N ILE A 89 9.99 15.98 -0.40
CA ILE A 89 10.21 17.43 -0.31
C ILE A 89 10.97 17.78 0.97
N GLN A 90 10.55 17.24 2.12
CA GLN A 90 11.20 17.44 3.43
C GLN A 90 12.64 16.92 3.41
N THR A 91 12.85 15.66 3.01
CA THR A 91 14.17 15.02 2.92
C THR A 91 15.13 15.84 2.04
N THR A 92 14.65 16.37 0.92
CA THR A 92 15.47 17.20 0.01
C THR A 92 15.87 18.53 0.65
N SER A 93 14.95 19.18 1.37
CA SER A 93 15.20 20.41 2.12
C SER A 93 16.22 20.20 3.25
N GLU A 94 16.08 19.13 4.02
CA GLU A 94 17.00 18.77 5.11
C GLU A 94 18.43 18.52 4.59
N ILE A 95 18.59 17.76 3.50
CA ILE A 95 19.89 17.53 2.86
C ILE A 95 20.51 18.85 2.36
N ALA A 96 19.72 19.76 1.80
CA ALA A 96 20.21 21.08 1.38
C ALA A 96 20.69 21.92 2.57
N ASN A 97 19.93 21.94 3.66
CA ASN A 97 20.27 22.68 4.89
C ASN A 97 21.52 22.09 5.58
N GLN A 98 21.66 20.76 5.64
CA GLN A 98 22.85 20.08 6.16
C GLN A 98 24.10 20.43 5.34
N ARG A 99 23.99 20.46 4.00
CA ARG A 99 25.10 20.86 3.11
C ARG A 99 25.48 22.32 3.31
N LEU A 100 24.51 23.22 3.49
CA LEU A 100 24.77 24.64 3.79
C LEU A 100 25.46 24.82 5.15
N ALA A 101 25.04 24.06 6.18
CA ALA A 101 25.66 24.05 7.50
C ALA A 101 27.10 23.53 7.44
N GLN A 102 27.36 22.43 6.74
CA GLN A 102 28.73 21.90 6.52
C GLN A 102 29.62 22.89 5.75
N ALA A 103 29.11 23.52 4.68
CA ALA A 103 29.84 24.54 3.94
C ALA A 103 30.20 25.74 4.83
N THR A 104 29.26 26.18 5.68
CA THR A 104 29.46 27.29 6.63
C THR A 104 30.49 26.91 7.69
N ALA A 105 30.39 25.72 8.30
CA ALA A 105 31.37 25.21 9.27
C ALA A 105 32.78 25.10 8.66
N ASN A 106 32.90 24.62 7.41
CA ASN A 106 34.17 24.54 6.70
C ASN A 106 34.79 25.93 6.41
N ILE A 107 33.96 26.94 6.11
CA ILE A 107 34.42 28.33 5.93
C ILE A 107 34.88 28.92 7.27
N VAL A 108 34.13 28.70 8.36
CA VAL A 108 34.51 29.16 9.71
C VAL A 108 35.81 28.49 10.17
N ALA A 109 35.94 27.17 10.02
CA ALA A 109 37.15 26.43 10.35
C ALA A 109 38.38 26.91 9.57
N ARG A 110 38.23 27.17 8.26
CA ARG A 110 39.31 27.75 7.43
C ARG A 110 39.69 29.15 7.90
N LYS A 111 38.73 30.03 8.22
CA LYS A 111 39.02 31.35 8.80
C LYS A 111 39.76 31.24 10.13
N LEU A 112 39.34 30.34 11.02
CA LEU A 112 40.02 30.08 12.29
C LEU A 112 41.46 29.58 12.10
N THR A 113 41.70 28.75 11.08
CA THR A 113 43.04 28.25 10.76
C THR A 113 43.95 29.38 10.22
N VAL A 114 43.42 30.25 9.36
CA VAL A 114 44.14 31.43 8.84
C VAL A 114 44.48 32.41 9.97
N GLU A 115 43.56 32.69 10.89
CA GLU A 115 43.85 33.61 12.00
C GLU A 115 44.80 32.98 13.03
N LYS A 116 44.72 31.66 13.26
CA LYS A 116 45.67 30.93 14.12
C LYS A 116 47.09 30.90 13.54
N ALA A 117 47.22 30.87 12.21
CA ALA A 117 48.51 31.06 11.52
C ALA A 117 49.04 32.51 11.59
N ARG A 118 48.23 33.45 12.09
CA ARG A 118 48.56 34.87 12.29
C ARG A 118 48.90 35.23 13.74
N GLN A 119 48.62 34.33 14.69
CA GLN A 119 48.69 34.58 16.14
C GLN A 119 49.69 33.67 16.89
N THR A 120 50.73 33.16 16.23
CA THR A 120 51.85 32.46 16.88
C THR A 120 52.84 33.38 17.60
N VAL A 121 52.33 34.38 18.35
CA VAL A 121 53.11 35.18 19.31
C VAL A 121 52.27 35.51 20.56
N THR A 122 52.84 35.22 21.73
CA THR A 122 52.35 35.51 23.11
C THR A 122 51.33 34.55 23.74
N THR A 123 51.45 34.41 25.06
CA THR A 123 50.80 33.44 25.96
C THR A 123 49.72 34.07 26.87
N GLY A 124 48.77 33.27 27.36
CA GLY A 124 47.82 33.63 28.43
C GLY A 124 47.03 32.40 28.93
N THR A 125 46.56 32.40 30.18
CA THR A 125 46.11 31.18 30.91
C THR A 125 44.88 31.45 31.82
N VAL A 126 44.19 30.36 32.26
CA VAL A 126 43.32 30.18 33.47
C VAL A 126 41.78 30.11 33.25
N GLY A 127 41.17 28.99 33.72
CA GLY A 127 39.75 28.81 34.15
C GLY A 127 38.66 28.69 33.07
N THR A 128 37.41 28.20 33.29
CA THR A 128 36.69 27.42 34.35
C THR A 128 35.21 27.20 33.87
N ASP A 129 34.32 26.27 34.25
CA ASP A 129 34.28 24.88 34.81
C ASP A 129 32.79 24.37 34.79
N THR A 130 32.48 23.12 35.21
CA THR A 130 31.12 22.48 35.43
C THR A 130 30.19 22.23 34.19
N GLU A 131 29.68 21.01 33.90
CA GLU A 131 28.49 20.23 34.43
C GLU A 131 27.10 20.70 33.88
N ASP A 132 26.09 19.88 33.50
CA ASP A 132 25.92 18.40 33.37
C ASP A 132 24.71 17.94 32.46
N GLU A 133 24.50 16.62 32.33
CA GLU A 133 23.32 15.72 32.00
C GLU A 133 21.93 16.35 31.57
N LEU A 134 21.23 16.06 30.45
CA LEU A 134 20.60 14.85 29.78
C LEU A 134 19.09 14.58 30.14
N VAL A 135 18.39 13.82 29.26
CA VAL A 135 17.14 13.00 29.46
C VAL A 135 15.79 13.52 28.87
N THR A 136 14.90 12.56 28.59
CA THR A 136 13.76 12.50 27.64
C THR A 136 12.35 12.71 28.25
N GLY A 137 11.32 12.83 27.38
CA GLY A 137 9.89 12.60 27.72
C GLY A 137 9.11 11.93 26.58
N THR A 138 8.05 11.16 26.90
CA THR A 138 7.40 10.19 25.98
C THR A 138 5.89 10.45 25.79
N VAL A 139 5.31 9.93 24.70
CA VAL A 139 3.89 10.03 24.30
C VAL A 139 3.07 8.83 24.82
N GLU A 140 1.80 9.04 25.16
CA GLU A 140 0.80 7.95 25.16
C GLU A 140 -0.62 8.45 24.82
N THR A 141 -1.43 7.61 24.17
CA THR A 141 -2.80 7.90 23.71
C THR A 141 -3.64 6.62 23.77
N THR A 142 -4.84 6.66 24.34
CA THR A 142 -5.77 5.50 24.35
C THR A 142 -7.18 5.93 23.96
N SER A 143 -7.87 5.13 23.15
CA SER A 143 -9.28 5.32 22.78
C SER A 143 -9.96 3.97 22.60
N THR A 144 -11.15 3.78 23.18
CA THR A 144 -11.86 2.50 23.23
C THR A 144 -13.23 2.60 22.53
N VAL A 145 -13.56 1.56 21.75
CA VAL A 145 -14.82 1.47 20.99
C VAL A 145 -15.63 0.30 21.52
N ALA A 146 -16.88 0.55 21.91
CA ALA A 146 -17.84 -0.49 22.32
C ALA A 146 -18.67 -0.98 21.13
N ALA A 147 -19.04 -2.26 21.12
CA ALA A 147 -19.76 -2.90 20.02
C ALA A 147 -21.26 -3.12 20.35
N THR A 148 -22.13 -2.90 19.36
CA THR A 148 -23.59 -3.07 19.48
C THR A 148 -24.05 -4.41 18.94
N THR A 149 -24.90 -5.12 19.69
CA THR A 149 -25.47 -6.43 19.31
C THR A 149 -26.72 -6.30 18.41
N THR A 150 -26.97 -7.33 17.58
CA THR A 150 -27.99 -7.27 16.50
C THR A 150 -29.07 -8.34 16.65
N THR A 151 -30.33 -7.92 16.75
CA THR A 151 -31.52 -8.79 16.83
C THR A 151 -31.89 -9.39 15.45
N LYS A 152 -32.33 -10.65 15.40
CA LYS A 152 -32.64 -11.37 14.15
C LYS A 152 -34.08 -11.12 13.66
N ASN A 153 -34.25 -10.99 12.34
CA ASN A 153 -35.53 -10.74 11.67
C ASN A 153 -35.95 -11.92 10.78
N TYR A 154 -37.05 -12.60 11.12
CA TYR A 154 -37.49 -13.85 10.48
C TYR A 154 -37.88 -13.73 8.99
N ALA A 155 -38.24 -12.53 8.51
CA ALA A 155 -38.56 -12.30 7.09
C ALA A 155 -37.36 -12.47 6.14
N ARG A 156 -36.13 -12.60 6.66
CA ARG A 156 -34.92 -12.71 5.84
C ARG A 156 -34.68 -14.08 5.24
N GLU A 157 -35.15 -15.16 5.85
CA GLU A 157 -34.68 -16.52 5.53
C GLU A 157 -34.72 -16.91 4.03
N PRO A 158 -35.80 -16.64 3.25
CA PRO A 158 -35.80 -16.92 1.82
C PRO A 158 -34.90 -15.98 1.00
N VAL A 159 -34.63 -14.76 1.49
CA VAL A 159 -33.72 -13.80 0.86
C VAL A 159 -32.28 -14.21 1.12
N GLU A 160 -31.88 -14.47 2.36
CA GLU A 160 -30.55 -14.97 2.74
C GLU A 160 -30.20 -16.27 2.00
N ARG A 161 -31.21 -17.13 1.74
CA ARG A 161 -31.05 -18.34 0.92
C ARG A 161 -30.76 -18.05 -0.56
N ILE A 162 -31.36 -17.01 -1.14
CA ILE A 162 -31.07 -16.55 -2.51
C ILE A 162 -29.72 -15.83 -2.57
N GLU A 163 -29.43 -14.93 -1.62
CA GLU A 163 -28.14 -14.25 -1.50
C GLU A 163 -27.00 -15.26 -1.39
N LYS A 164 -27.16 -16.33 -0.58
CA LYS A 164 -26.21 -17.44 -0.49
C LYS A 164 -25.92 -18.07 -1.85
N TYR A 165 -26.93 -18.45 -2.64
CA TYR A 165 -26.70 -19.09 -3.93
C TYR A 165 -26.03 -18.16 -4.96
N ILE A 166 -26.34 -16.86 -4.94
CA ILE A 166 -25.65 -15.91 -5.82
C ILE A 166 -24.19 -15.72 -5.40
N LEU A 167 -23.93 -15.67 -4.08
CA LEU A 167 -22.58 -15.60 -3.53
C LEU A 167 -21.78 -16.88 -3.81
N GLU A 168 -22.39 -18.07 -3.74
CA GLU A 168 -21.74 -19.34 -4.11
C GLU A 168 -21.38 -19.37 -5.61
N TYR A 169 -22.29 -18.93 -6.49
CA TYR A 169 -22.04 -18.87 -7.93
C TYR A 169 -20.91 -17.88 -8.29
N ILE A 170 -20.94 -16.66 -7.73
CA ILE A 170 -19.90 -15.66 -7.97
C ILE A 170 -18.58 -16.06 -7.29
N HIS A 171 -18.63 -16.72 -6.13
CA HIS A 171 -17.45 -17.31 -5.54
C HIS A 171 -16.83 -18.34 -6.49
N PHE A 172 -17.62 -19.29 -7.03
CA PHE A 172 -17.17 -20.28 -8.03
C PHE A 172 -16.50 -19.61 -9.25
N CYS A 173 -17.14 -18.62 -9.86
CA CYS A 173 -16.55 -17.87 -10.99
C CYS A 173 -15.24 -17.14 -10.62
N THR A 174 -15.07 -16.68 -9.38
CA THR A 174 -13.91 -15.91 -8.93
C THR A 174 -12.76 -16.76 -8.36
N GLN A 175 -12.95 -18.05 -8.06
CA GLN A 175 -11.88 -18.90 -7.49
C GLN A 175 -10.63 -18.97 -8.38
N HIS A 176 -10.84 -19.03 -9.70
CA HIS A 176 -9.75 -19.09 -10.68
C HIS A 176 -8.96 -17.78 -10.72
N MET A 177 -9.63 -16.64 -10.59
CA MET A 177 -8.97 -15.33 -10.47
C MET A 177 -8.16 -15.19 -9.18
N LYS A 178 -8.65 -15.73 -8.06
CA LYS A 178 -7.88 -15.80 -6.81
C LYS A 178 -6.59 -16.62 -6.98
N LYS A 179 -6.67 -17.80 -7.62
CA LYS A 179 -5.49 -18.63 -7.92
C LYS A 179 -4.51 -17.91 -8.86
N LEU A 180 -5.00 -17.22 -9.89
CA LEU A 180 -4.18 -16.44 -10.82
C LEU A 180 -3.45 -15.28 -10.12
N ALA A 181 -4.14 -14.55 -9.23
CA ALA A 181 -3.53 -13.49 -8.44
C ALA A 181 -2.46 -14.04 -7.47
N GLN A 182 -2.73 -15.17 -6.79
CA GLN A 182 -1.76 -15.84 -5.93
C GLN A 182 -0.51 -16.28 -6.71
N SER A 183 -0.68 -16.85 -7.91
CA SER A 183 0.42 -17.22 -8.80
C SER A 183 1.26 -16.01 -9.25
N ARG A 184 0.63 -14.88 -9.58
CA ARG A 184 1.34 -13.62 -9.89
C ARG A 184 2.12 -13.07 -8.69
N ILE A 185 1.57 -13.15 -7.48
CA ILE A 185 2.28 -12.75 -6.25
C ILE A 185 3.46 -13.68 -5.97
N GLN A 186 3.33 -14.99 -6.22
CA GLN A 186 4.45 -15.94 -6.11
C GLN A 186 5.54 -15.64 -7.14
N LEU A 187 5.19 -15.39 -8.41
CA LEU A 187 6.15 -15.01 -9.45
C LEU A 187 6.90 -13.71 -9.09
N ALA A 188 6.18 -12.68 -8.63
CA ALA A 188 6.79 -11.42 -8.22
C ALA A 188 7.74 -11.57 -7.01
N LYS A 189 7.47 -12.51 -6.08
CA LYS A 189 8.40 -12.86 -5.00
C LYS A 189 9.66 -13.52 -5.52
N VAL A 190 9.53 -14.55 -6.36
CA VAL A 190 10.68 -15.22 -6.97
C VAL A 190 11.54 -14.23 -7.76
N GLN A 191 10.94 -13.36 -8.55
CA GLN A 191 11.67 -12.31 -9.29
C GLN A 191 12.38 -11.29 -8.37
N MET A 192 11.81 -10.98 -7.20
CA MET A 192 12.45 -10.10 -6.20
C MET A 192 13.58 -10.83 -5.45
N GLU A 193 13.44 -12.13 -5.22
CA GLU A 193 14.47 -12.99 -4.62
C GLU A 193 15.64 -13.21 -5.61
N GLU A 194 15.35 -13.43 -6.90
CA GLU A 194 16.33 -13.47 -8.01
C GLU A 194 17.06 -12.13 -8.17
N TYR A 195 16.33 -11.01 -8.17
CA TYR A 195 16.93 -9.68 -8.25
C TYR A 195 17.85 -9.40 -7.05
N LYS A 196 17.43 -9.76 -5.83
CA LYS A 196 18.31 -9.61 -4.66
C LYS A 196 19.54 -10.52 -4.75
N ALA A 197 19.39 -11.76 -5.21
CA ALA A 197 20.52 -12.66 -5.43
C ALA A 197 21.51 -12.11 -6.49
N LEU A 198 21.04 -11.30 -7.45
CA LEU A 198 21.89 -10.57 -8.39
C LEU A 198 22.62 -9.38 -7.73
N GLU A 199 21.97 -8.59 -6.88
CA GLU A 199 22.64 -7.53 -6.09
C GLU A 199 23.67 -8.09 -5.10
N ASP A 200 23.34 -9.21 -4.44
CA ASP A 200 24.25 -9.93 -3.54
C ASP A 200 25.43 -10.54 -4.35
N PHE A 201 25.19 -11.02 -5.58
CA PHE A 201 26.24 -11.51 -6.49
C PHE A 201 27.13 -10.37 -7.03
N GLU A 202 26.58 -9.20 -7.37
CA GLU A 202 27.37 -8.04 -7.84
C GLU A 202 28.38 -7.57 -6.79
N GLN A 203 28.02 -7.64 -5.50
CA GLN A 203 28.88 -7.25 -4.39
C GLN A 203 29.98 -8.28 -4.05
N ILE A 204 29.81 -9.55 -4.44
CA ILE A 204 30.68 -10.67 -4.04
C ILE A 204 31.52 -11.22 -5.21
N ALA A 205 31.04 -11.08 -6.45
CA ALA A 205 31.70 -11.61 -7.64
C ALA A 205 32.99 -10.83 -7.98
N SER A 206 34.02 -11.55 -8.42
CA SER A 206 35.13 -10.90 -9.11
C SER A 206 34.68 -10.32 -10.46
N PRO A 207 35.33 -9.27 -10.99
CA PRO A 207 34.94 -8.66 -12.28
C PRO A 207 34.90 -9.64 -13.46
N ALA A 208 35.72 -10.70 -13.44
CA ALA A 208 35.69 -11.76 -14.43
C ALA A 208 34.42 -12.64 -14.33
N GLN A 209 33.98 -12.98 -13.12
CA GLN A 209 32.73 -13.74 -12.90
C GLN A 209 31.50 -12.91 -13.30
N TRP A 210 31.50 -11.62 -13.00
CA TRP A 210 30.44 -10.69 -13.43
C TRP A 210 30.39 -10.55 -14.97
N SER A 211 31.55 -10.43 -15.63
CA SER A 211 31.65 -10.39 -17.09
C SER A 211 31.11 -11.68 -17.75
N ILE A 212 31.38 -12.85 -17.15
CA ILE A 212 30.85 -14.14 -17.61
C ILE A 212 29.33 -14.22 -17.41
N HIS A 213 28.79 -13.73 -16.30
CA HIS A 213 27.33 -13.66 -16.09
C HIS A 213 26.62 -12.81 -17.16
N LEU A 214 27.19 -11.64 -17.51
CA LEU A 214 26.64 -10.77 -18.55
C LEU A 214 26.61 -11.42 -19.95
N VAL A 215 27.57 -12.29 -20.25
CA VAL A 215 27.63 -13.03 -21.53
C VAL A 215 26.75 -14.28 -21.55
N LEU A 216 26.47 -14.88 -20.39
CA LEU A 216 25.60 -16.06 -20.24
C LEU A 216 24.10 -15.72 -20.14
N LYS A 217 23.72 -14.45 -20.21
CA LYS A 217 22.33 -13.99 -20.09
C LYS A 217 21.59 -14.15 -21.43
N PRO A 218 20.55 -15.01 -21.52
CA PRO A 218 19.82 -15.27 -22.76
C PRO A 218 18.79 -14.19 -23.11
#